data_AF-F6BBZ8-F1
#
_entry.id   AF-F6BBZ8-F1
#
_cell.length_a   1.000
_cell.length_b   1.000
_cell.length_c   1.000
_cell.angle_alpha   90.00
_cell.angle_beta   90.00
_cell.angle_gamma   90.00
#
_symmetry.space_group_name_H-M   'P 1'
#
loop_
_entity.id
_entity.type
_entity.pdbx_description
1 polymer ?
#
loop_
_entity_poly.entity_id
_entity_poly.type
_entity_poly.pdbx_seq_one_letter_code
_entity_poly.pdbx_strand_id
1 'polypeptide(L)'
;MESKRMTFYLCKNVDSRRLRYYLHKLENLKELDPEMFKKVIESKKECRRTITLTEEEIKICEKYGRATNLYLNYVIMVSEDGERV
;
A
#
# COMPACT_ATOMS: atom_id res chain seq x y z
N MET A 1 -6.50 0.02 24.11
CA MET A 1 -6.03 0.20 22.72
C MET A 1 -5.86 -1.17 22.09
N GLU A 2 -6.63 -1.47 21.05
CA GLU A 2 -6.57 -2.76 20.37
C GLU A 2 -5.43 -2.72 19.33
N SER A 3 -4.35 -3.48 19.57
CA SER A 3 -3.22 -3.52 18.63
C SER A 3 -3.52 -4.49 17.49
N LYS A 4 -3.94 -3.98 16.33
CA LYS A 4 -4.20 -4.80 15.13
C LYS A 4 -2.92 -4.93 14.32
N ARG A 5 -2.42 -6.16 14.13
CA ARG A 5 -1.31 -6.43 13.21
C ARG A 5 -1.84 -6.80 11.84
N MET A 6 -1.26 -6.23 10.80
CA MET A 6 -1.61 -6.56 9.41
C MET A 6 -0.37 -6.93 8.62
N THR A 7 -0.49 -7.98 7.81
CA THR A 7 0.55 -8.44 6.88
C THR A 7 0.21 -7.97 5.48
N PHE A 8 1.17 -7.32 4.85
CA PHE A 8 1.11 -6.85 3.47
C PHE A 8 2.09 -7.66 2.61
N TYR A 9 1.72 -7.83 1.35
CA TYR A 9 2.50 -8.50 0.33
C TYR A 9 2.76 -7.50 -0.78
N LEU A 10 4.03 -7.13 -0.94
CA LEU A 10 4.45 -5.95 -1.68
C LEU A 10 5.26 -6.34 -2.91
N CYS A 11 5.12 -5.56 -3.98
CA CYS A 11 5.88 -5.66 -5.23
C CYS A 11 7.31 -5.15 -5.08
N LYS A 12 7.57 -4.31 -4.06
CA LYS A 12 8.89 -3.76 -3.76
C LYS A 12 9.25 -4.01 -2.30
N ASN A 13 10.53 -4.23 -2.06
CA ASN A 13 11.07 -4.39 -0.72
C ASN A 13 11.20 -3.02 -0.04
N VAL A 14 10.17 -2.65 0.74
CA VAL A 14 10.17 -1.42 1.55
C VAL A 14 10.23 -1.77 3.03
N ASP A 15 10.84 -0.89 3.82
CA ASP A 15 10.84 -1.00 5.27
C ASP A 15 9.49 -0.56 5.87
N SER A 16 9.32 -0.80 7.18
CA SER A 16 8.08 -0.48 7.89
C SER A 16 7.77 1.03 7.90
N ARG A 17 8.78 1.91 7.86
CA ARG A 17 8.58 3.36 7.88
C ARG A 17 8.02 3.82 6.54
N ARG A 18 8.62 3.38 5.44
CA ARG A 18 8.14 3.64 4.08
C ARG A 18 6.76 3.03 3.85
N LEU A 19 6.52 1.81 4.34
CA LEU A 19 5.21 1.18 4.27
C LEU A 19 4.11 2.03 4.89
N ARG A 20 4.33 2.56 6.11
CA ARG A 20 3.38 3.48 6.77
C ARG A 20 3.19 4.77 5.97
N TYR A 21 4.27 5.34 5.46
CA TYR A 21 4.21 6.54 4.61
C TYR A 21 3.29 6.32 3.38
N TYR A 22 3.42 5.20 2.68
CA TYR A 22 2.52 4.89 1.55
C TYR A 22 1.09 4.55 1.99
N LEU A 23 0.92 3.94 3.16
CA LEU A 23 -0.41 3.67 3.71
C LEU A 23 -1.17 4.97 3.94
N HIS A 24 -0.54 6.00 4.53
CA HIS A 24 -1.17 7.31 4.71
C HIS A 24 -1.47 8.04 3.39
N LYS A 25 -0.67 7.82 2.33
CA LYS A 25 -1.01 8.36 1.01
C LYS A 25 -2.33 7.82 0.45
N LEU A 26 -2.79 6.63 0.89
CA LEU A 26 -4.09 6.10 0.47
C LEU A 26 -5.26 6.99 0.89
N GLU A 27 -5.15 7.74 1.99
CA GLU A 27 -6.23 8.64 2.42
C GLU A 27 -6.65 9.61 1.31
N ASN A 28 -5.66 10.07 0.53
CA ASN A 28 -5.79 11.08 -0.50
C ASN A 28 -5.77 10.52 -1.93
N LEU A 29 -5.88 9.20 -2.10
CA LEU A 29 -5.89 8.59 -3.43
C LEU A 29 -7.23 8.88 -4.13
N LYS A 30 -7.20 9.71 -5.18
CA LYS A 30 -8.38 10.15 -5.95
C LYS A 30 -8.52 9.47 -7.30
N GLU A 31 -7.40 9.30 -8.01
CA GLU A 31 -7.39 8.81 -9.39
C GLU A 31 -6.42 7.63 -9.54
N LEU A 32 -6.82 6.68 -10.37
CA LEU A 32 -6.03 5.51 -10.73
C LEU A 32 -5.70 5.59 -12.21
N ASP A 33 -4.42 5.57 -12.54
CA ASP A 33 -3.96 5.30 -13.89
C ASP A 33 -4.20 3.80 -14.20
N PRO A 34 -5.08 3.46 -15.18
CA PRO A 34 -5.37 2.08 -15.53
C PRO A 34 -4.14 1.27 -15.94
N GLU A 35 -3.15 1.89 -16.60
CA GLU A 35 -1.96 1.19 -17.08
C GLU A 35 -1.05 0.81 -15.91
N MET A 36 -0.86 1.72 -14.96
CA MET A 36 -0.15 1.42 -13.72
C MET A 36 -0.91 0.41 -12.86
N PHE A 37 -2.24 0.50 -12.81
CA PHE A 37 -3.05 -0.46 -12.06
C PHE A 37 -2.95 -1.87 -12.64
N LYS A 38 -2.94 -2.02 -13.96
CA LYS A 38 -2.69 -3.29 -14.64
C LYS A 38 -1.33 -3.86 -14.26
N LYS A 39 -0.26 -3.06 -14.32
CA LYS A 39 1.09 -3.47 -13.90
C LYS A 39 1.11 -3.95 -12.45
N VAL A 40 0.36 -3.29 -11.56
CA VAL A 40 0.26 -3.70 -10.15
C VAL A 40 -0.42 -5.06 -10.02
N ILE A 41 -1.52 -5.30 -10.74
CA ILE A 41 -2.21 -6.60 -10.74
C ILE A 41 -1.25 -7.71 -11.17
N GLU A 42 -0.54 -7.50 -12.29
CA GLU A 42 0.39 -8.46 -12.90
C GLU A 42 1.70 -8.62 -12.10
N SER A 43 2.06 -7.65 -11.26
CA SER A 43 3.29 -7.70 -10.45
C SER A 43 3.27 -8.83 -9.43
N LYS A 44 4.43 -9.49 -9.27
CA LYS A 44 4.68 -10.44 -8.19
C LYS A 44 4.84 -9.70 -6.86
N LYS A 45 4.10 -10.12 -5.85
CA LYS A 45 4.03 -9.47 -4.52
C LYS A 45 4.70 -10.33 -3.45
N GLU A 46 5.98 -10.59 -3.63
CA GLU A 46 6.73 -11.56 -2.82
C GLU A 46 7.28 -10.95 -1.51
N CYS A 47 7.35 -9.61 -1.42
CA CYS A 47 7.90 -8.95 -0.26
C CYS A 47 6.87 -8.90 0.87
N ARG A 48 7.00 -9.79 1.86
CA ARG A 48 6.13 -9.82 3.03
C ARG A 48 6.58 -8.81 4.09
N ARG A 49 5.65 -7.97 4.55
CA ARG A 49 5.88 -7.03 5.66
C ARG A 49 4.70 -7.03 6.63
N THR A 50 4.98 -7.09 7.92
CA THR A 50 3.95 -7.05 8.97
C THR A 50 4.18 -5.81 9.83
N ILE A 51 3.14 -5.00 10.02
CA ILE A 51 3.17 -3.83 10.90
C ILE A 51 2.01 -3.85 11.88
N THR A 52 2.21 -3.27 13.06
CA THR A 52 1.15 -2.97 14.02
C THR A 52 0.51 -1.65 13.63
N LEU A 53 -0.79 -1.65 13.40
CA LEU A 53 -1.55 -0.47 12.98
C LEU A 53 -1.97 0.36 14.20
N THR A 54 -1.95 1.68 14.01
CA THR A 54 -2.63 2.69 14.84
C THR A 54 -4.13 2.71 14.52
N GLU A 55 -4.93 3.40 15.34
CA GLU A 55 -6.37 3.52 15.10
C GLU A 55 -6.68 4.23 13.77
N GLU A 56 -5.88 5.21 13.39
CA GLU A 56 -5.98 5.90 12.10
C GLU A 56 -5.66 4.96 10.93
N GLU A 57 -4.59 4.18 11.04
CA GLU A 57 -4.20 3.23 10.00
C GLU A 57 -5.22 2.10 9.84
N ILE A 58 -5.89 1.70 10.93
CA ILE A 58 -7.01 0.75 10.87
C ILE A 58 -8.13 1.31 10.00
N LYS A 59 -8.51 2.58 10.19
CA LYS A 59 -9.56 3.25 9.38
C LYS A 59 -9.18 3.31 7.90
N ILE A 60 -7.91 3.58 7.58
CA ILE A 60 -7.41 3.53 6.20
C ILE A 60 -7.63 2.14 5.60
N CYS A 61 -7.20 1.09 6.30
CA CYS A 61 -7.35 -0.30 5.83
C CYS A 61 -8.83 -0.71 5.71
N GLU A 62 -9.71 -0.21 6.57
CA GLU A 62 -11.15 -0.53 6.51
C GLU A 62 -11.85 0.14 5.34
N LYS A 63 -11.47 1.37 4.97
CA LYS A 63 -11.97 2.08 3.79
C LYS A 63 -11.81 1.27 2.50
N TYR A 64 -10.66 0.60 2.32
CA TYR A 64 -10.35 -0.20 1.13
C TYR A 64 -10.58 -1.71 1.33
N GLY A 65 -10.78 -2.16 2.56
CA GLY A 65 -11.03 -3.56 2.92
C GLY A 65 -9.99 -4.51 2.35
N ARG A 66 -10.44 -5.57 1.68
CA ARG A 66 -9.57 -6.59 1.07
C ARG A 66 -8.67 -6.04 -0.03
N ALA A 67 -9.05 -4.92 -0.64
CA ALA A 67 -8.28 -4.30 -1.71
C ALA A 67 -7.11 -3.44 -1.20
N THR A 68 -7.01 -3.19 0.12
CA THR A 68 -5.94 -2.36 0.70
C THR A 68 -4.55 -2.73 0.20
N ASN A 69 -4.23 -4.03 0.17
CA ASN A 69 -2.91 -4.48 -0.29
C ASN A 69 -2.67 -4.13 -1.77
N LEU A 70 -3.71 -4.22 -2.62
CA LEU A 70 -3.60 -3.88 -4.05
C LEU A 70 -3.37 -2.38 -4.23
N TYR A 71 -4.18 -1.54 -3.60
CA TYR A 71 -4.04 -0.09 -3.65
C TYR A 71 -2.72 0.41 -3.06
N LEU A 72 -2.27 -0.22 -1.98
CA LEU A 72 -0.97 0.10 -1.38
C LEU A 72 0.17 -0.19 -2.35
N ASN A 73 0.12 -1.31 -3.07
CA ASN A 73 1.08 -1.62 -4.13
C ASN A 73 1.03 -0.61 -5.27
N TYR A 74 -0.17 -0.13 -5.65
CA TYR A 74 -0.31 0.93 -6.63
C TYR A 74 0.39 2.21 -6.19
N VAL A 75 0.15 2.67 -4.96
CA VAL A 75 0.82 3.86 -4.41
C VAL A 75 2.33 3.69 -4.36
N ILE A 76 2.82 2.51 -3.99
CA ILE A 76 4.25 2.18 -3.99
C ILE A 76 4.82 2.27 -5.40
N MET A 77 4.19 1.64 -6.40
CA MET A 77 4.69 1.68 -7.77
C MET A 77 4.69 3.10 -8.33
N VAL A 78 3.60 3.85 -8.15
CA VAL A 78 3.51 5.26 -8.60
C VAL A 78 4.56 6.13 -7.92
N SER A 79 4.78 5.99 -6.60
CA SER A 79 5.76 6.82 -5.89
C SER A 79 7.20 6.50 -6.27
N GLU A 80 7.51 5.25 -6.63
CA GLU A 80 8.88 4.82 -6.91
C GLU A 80 9.26 4.83 -8.40
N ASP A 81 8.29 4.59 -9.29
CA ASP A 81 8.51 4.55 -10.74
C ASP A 81 8.12 5.89 -11.40
N GLY A 82 7.22 6.67 -10.76
CA GLY A 82 6.83 8.00 -11.24
C GLY A 82 7.88 9.09 -11.00
N GLU A 83 8.86 8.87 -10.11
CA GLU A 83 10.00 9.79 -9.92
C GLU A 83 11.12 9.62 -10.98
N ARG A 84 10.93 8.74 -11.99
CA ARG A 84 11.92 8.47 -13.04
C ARG A 84 11.58 9.03 -14.42
N VAL A 85 10.71 10.04 -14.52
CA VAL A 85 10.46 10.78 -15.78
C VAL A 85 10.95 12.21 -15.65
#